data_AF-A0A1Q3EGX9-F1
#
_entry.id   AF-A0A1Q3EGX9-F1
#
_cell.length_a   1.000
_cell.length_b   1.000
_cell.length_c   1.000
_cell.angle_alpha   90.00
_cell.angle_beta   90.00
_cell.angle_gamma   90.00
#
_symmetry.space_group_name_H-M   'P 1'
#
loop_
_entity.id
_entity.type
_entity.pdbx_description
1 polymer ?
#
loop_
_entity_poly.entity_id
_entity_poly.type
_entity_poly.pdbx_seq_one_letter_code
_entity_poly.pdbx_strand_id
1 'polypeptide(L)'
;MNGPECQNALSTKKGRAAAIGKSMQEFEETFANTTFQAGLDIMEKTIAQAESEGKIAVIKEHTCFILDSNTLNSHVDCRREAKPRPVIIDHQFDIRTYEDKEKSVQYKELPLRNPTLLPDRMIATLQPVIIIRHPFYTFPSALRASSSYGANVLDPDFAIIATFRWQRLVFDFYQEYCERERKLSSGRGNWPIVIDGDKLISDTKGQMTRFCEIVGLKESDIQYSWDPHYVKRNAVWDAFTKVAEESTGVIKTSDTIQPPDITEARKIWEIVSLKTS
;
A
#
# COMPACT_ATOMS: atom_id res chain seq x y z
N MET A 1 3.51 21.39 -3.71
CA MET A 1 3.05 20.00 -3.98
C MET A 1 2.35 19.45 -2.75
N ASN A 2 1.14 18.90 -2.91
CA ASN A 2 0.35 18.26 -1.85
C ASN A 2 0.13 16.76 -2.13
N GLY A 3 1.09 16.11 -2.80
CA GLY A 3 1.02 14.69 -3.18
C GLY A 3 1.90 13.79 -2.35
N PRO A 4 1.87 12.46 -2.56
CA PRO A 4 2.76 11.51 -1.89
C PRO A 4 4.24 11.90 -2.01
N GLU A 5 4.64 12.37 -3.19
CA GLU A 5 6.01 12.83 -3.43
C GLU A 5 6.40 14.00 -2.52
N CYS A 6 5.48 14.86 -2.07
CA CYS A 6 5.84 15.96 -1.18
C CYS A 6 6.36 15.49 0.18
N GLN A 7 5.97 14.27 0.60
CA GLN A 7 6.40 13.63 1.84
C GLN A 7 7.77 12.95 1.74
N ASN A 8 8.33 12.78 0.54
CA ASN A 8 9.64 12.14 0.35
C ASN A 8 10.79 13.07 0.74
N ALA A 9 11.89 12.48 1.21
CA ALA A 9 13.13 13.21 1.47
C ALA A 9 13.69 13.81 0.17
N LEU A 10 14.46 14.90 0.28
CA LEU A 10 15.04 15.57 -0.88
C LEU A 10 15.99 14.66 -1.67
N SER A 11 16.74 13.78 -1.01
CA SER A 11 17.62 12.80 -1.69
C SER A 11 16.82 11.87 -2.59
N THR A 12 15.73 11.30 -2.07
CA THR A 12 14.81 10.43 -2.81
C THR A 12 14.21 11.13 -4.02
N LYS A 13 13.75 12.38 -3.86
CA LYS A 13 13.19 13.16 -4.99
C LYS A 13 14.23 13.39 -6.09
N LYS A 14 15.45 13.77 -5.73
CA LYS A 14 16.56 13.95 -6.69
C LYS A 14 16.86 12.66 -7.44
N GLY A 15 16.92 11.53 -6.73
CA GLY A 15 17.13 10.21 -7.32
C GLY A 15 16.02 9.83 -8.30
N ARG A 16 14.76 10.06 -7.93
CA ARG A 16 13.59 9.83 -8.81
C ARG A 16 13.59 10.71 -10.04
N ALA A 17 13.89 12.00 -9.90
CA ALA A 17 13.99 12.93 -11.03
C ALA A 17 15.08 12.47 -12.02
N ALA A 18 16.27 12.17 -11.52
CA ALA A 18 17.38 11.67 -12.34
C ALA A 18 17.04 10.34 -13.04
N ALA A 19 16.37 9.42 -12.35
CA ALA A 19 16.01 8.10 -12.90
C ALA A 19 15.02 8.14 -14.07
N ILE A 20 14.24 9.23 -14.18
CA ILE A 20 13.34 9.47 -15.31
C ILE A 20 13.86 10.54 -16.28
N GLY A 21 15.13 10.93 -16.14
CA GLY A 21 15.79 11.89 -17.04
C GLY A 21 15.25 13.31 -16.93
N LYS A 22 14.73 13.72 -15.77
CA LYS A 22 14.18 15.05 -15.53
C LYS A 22 15.03 15.85 -14.54
N SER A 23 15.08 17.16 -14.74
CA SER A 23 15.51 18.10 -13.69
C SER A 23 14.51 18.09 -12.53
N MET A 24 14.91 18.65 -11.38
CA MET A 24 14.02 18.79 -10.23
C MET A 24 12.77 19.62 -10.58
N GLN A 25 12.93 20.71 -11.32
CA GLN A 25 11.81 21.56 -11.71
C GLN A 25 10.82 20.78 -12.60
N GLU A 26 11.31 20.11 -13.65
CA GLU A 26 10.46 19.31 -14.54
C GLU A 26 9.77 18.16 -13.80
N PHE A 27 10.45 17.55 -12.82
CA PHE A 27 9.86 16.53 -11.95
C PHE A 27 8.71 17.12 -11.14
N GLU A 28 8.89 18.26 -10.48
CA GLU A 28 7.84 18.90 -9.70
C GLU A 28 6.64 19.32 -10.56
N GLU A 29 6.89 19.86 -11.76
CA GLU A 29 5.85 20.20 -12.74
C GLU A 29 5.08 18.96 -13.20
N THR A 30 5.76 17.85 -13.44
CA THR A 30 5.16 16.57 -13.85
C THR A 30 4.16 16.05 -12.81
N PHE A 31 4.47 16.22 -11.53
CA PHE A 31 3.66 15.71 -10.42
C PHE A 31 2.85 16.80 -9.72
N ALA A 32 2.76 18.00 -10.29
CA ALA A 32 2.07 19.13 -9.68
C ALA A 32 0.58 18.82 -9.38
N ASN A 33 -0.06 18.08 -10.27
CA ASN A 33 -1.47 17.69 -10.15
C ASN A 33 -1.69 16.37 -9.40
N THR A 34 -0.61 15.63 -9.09
CA THR A 34 -0.68 14.39 -8.32
C THR A 34 -0.76 14.74 -6.83
N THR A 35 -1.95 15.10 -6.36
CA THR A 35 -2.20 15.50 -4.97
C THR A 35 -3.01 14.44 -4.20
N PHE A 36 -2.95 14.47 -2.86
CA PHE A 36 -3.81 13.64 -2.02
C PHE A 36 -5.30 13.90 -2.29
N GLN A 37 -5.69 15.17 -2.51
CA GLN A 37 -7.07 15.50 -2.86
C GLN A 37 -7.50 14.87 -4.18
N ALA A 38 -6.69 15.00 -5.23
CA ALA A 38 -6.99 14.40 -6.52
C ALA A 38 -7.08 12.87 -6.42
N GLY A 39 -6.22 12.25 -5.61
CA GLY A 39 -6.28 10.81 -5.32
C GLY A 39 -7.58 10.40 -4.62
N LEU A 40 -8.00 11.14 -3.58
CA LEU A 40 -9.27 10.91 -2.89
C LEU A 40 -10.46 11.08 -3.84
N ASP A 41 -10.50 12.16 -4.62
CA ASP A 41 -11.59 12.42 -5.56
C ASP A 41 -11.73 11.29 -6.59
N ILE A 42 -10.60 10.77 -7.10
CA ILE A 42 -10.59 9.63 -8.02
C ILE A 42 -11.08 8.36 -7.31
N MET A 43 -10.64 8.14 -6.06
CA MET A 43 -11.06 6.99 -5.26
C MET A 43 -12.58 7.00 -5.04
N GLU A 44 -13.15 8.11 -4.57
CA GLU A 44 -14.60 8.24 -4.33
C GLU A 44 -15.41 8.04 -5.62
N LYS A 45 -14.98 8.64 -6.74
CA LYS A 45 -15.63 8.45 -8.04
C LYS A 45 -15.53 7.00 -8.53
N THR A 46 -14.42 6.32 -8.27
CA THR A 46 -14.23 4.91 -8.63
C THR A 46 -15.15 4.01 -7.82
N ILE A 47 -15.30 4.27 -6.52
CA ILE A 47 -16.25 3.57 -5.65
C ILE A 47 -17.66 3.75 -6.19
N ALA A 48 -18.06 5.00 -6.42
CA ALA A 48 -19.37 5.33 -6.98
C ALA A 48 -19.62 4.54 -8.27
N GLN A 49 -18.69 4.60 -9.23
CA GLN A 49 -18.83 3.94 -10.51
C GLN A 49 -18.98 2.43 -10.38
N ALA A 50 -18.13 1.77 -9.58
CA ALA A 50 -18.20 0.33 -9.35
C ALA A 50 -19.55 -0.07 -8.77
N GLU A 51 -20.03 0.62 -7.74
CA GLU A 51 -21.33 0.34 -7.12
C GLU A 51 -22.49 0.54 -8.10
N SER A 52 -22.41 1.54 -8.99
CA SER A 52 -23.40 1.77 -10.06
C SER A 52 -23.54 0.60 -11.01
N GLU A 53 -22.46 -0.16 -11.20
CA GLU A 53 -22.37 -1.30 -12.09
C GLU A 53 -22.60 -2.63 -11.33
N GLY A 54 -22.95 -2.57 -10.03
CA GLY A 54 -23.08 -3.76 -9.18
C GLY A 54 -21.75 -4.48 -8.92
N LYS A 55 -20.62 -3.75 -9.00
CA LYS A 55 -19.26 -4.27 -8.78
C LYS A 55 -18.72 -3.82 -7.42
N ILE A 56 -17.71 -4.54 -6.94
CA ILE A 56 -16.94 -4.18 -5.74
C ILE A 56 -15.70 -3.40 -6.17
N ALA A 57 -15.52 -2.19 -5.64
CA ALA A 57 -14.29 -1.43 -5.84
C ALA A 57 -13.16 -2.00 -4.99
N VAL A 58 -12.02 -2.29 -5.62
CA VAL A 58 -10.78 -2.71 -4.93
C VAL A 58 -9.75 -1.61 -5.10
N ILE A 59 -9.27 -1.07 -3.98
CA ILE A 59 -8.28 0.00 -3.96
C ILE A 59 -7.00 -0.55 -3.34
N LYS A 60 -5.89 -0.44 -4.08
CA LYS A 60 -4.56 -0.85 -3.61
C LYS A 60 -3.74 0.38 -3.29
N GLU A 61 -3.13 0.40 -2.11
CA GLU A 61 -2.20 1.44 -1.71
C GLU A 61 -1.09 0.88 -0.80
N HIS A 62 0.06 1.54 -0.75
CA HIS A 62 1.07 1.28 0.27
C HIS A 62 0.75 2.07 1.53
N THR A 63 0.73 1.40 2.69
CA THR A 63 0.28 2.03 3.94
C THR A 63 1.09 3.28 4.29
N CYS A 64 2.40 3.30 4.04
CA CYS A 64 3.22 4.49 4.30
C CYS A 64 2.78 5.74 3.52
N PHE A 65 2.10 5.61 2.37
CA PHE A 65 1.63 6.74 1.57
C PHE A 65 0.31 7.32 2.04
N ILE A 66 -0.44 6.60 2.88
CA ILE A 66 -1.69 7.11 3.49
C ILE A 66 -1.48 7.64 4.91
N LEU A 67 -0.26 7.69 5.41
CA LEU A 67 0.09 8.34 6.69
C LEU A 67 0.69 9.72 6.43
N ASP A 68 0.62 10.60 7.43
CA ASP A 68 1.28 11.91 7.37
C ASP A 68 2.74 11.85 7.84
N SER A 69 3.54 12.80 7.37
CA SER A 69 4.98 12.87 7.65
C SER A 69 5.32 12.92 9.15
N ASN A 70 4.48 13.54 9.99
CA ASN A 70 4.78 13.62 11.43
C ASN A 70 4.55 12.28 12.11
N THR A 71 3.47 11.59 11.74
CA THR A 71 3.19 10.23 12.21
C THR A 71 4.28 9.25 11.77
N LEU A 72 4.79 9.38 10.55
CA LEU A 72 5.92 8.58 10.07
C LEU A 72 7.20 8.89 10.88
N ASN A 73 7.54 10.17 11.03
CA ASN A 73 8.78 10.60 11.67
C ASN A 73 8.82 10.32 13.19
N SER A 74 7.67 10.24 13.87
CA SER A 74 7.62 9.90 15.30
C SER A 74 7.92 8.43 15.59
N HIS A 75 8.09 7.62 14.55
CA HIS A 75 8.16 6.15 14.63
C HIS A 75 9.37 5.55 13.92
N VAL A 76 10.28 6.39 13.44
CA VAL A 76 11.58 5.99 12.90
C VAL A 76 12.69 6.79 13.55
N ASP A 77 13.82 6.14 13.78
CA ASP A 77 14.99 6.79 14.39
C ASP A 77 15.71 7.72 13.40
N CYS A 78 15.49 7.53 12.10
CA CYS A 78 16.09 8.36 11.07
C CYS A 78 15.36 9.71 10.97
N ARG A 79 16.03 10.79 11.35
CA ARG A 79 15.45 12.13 11.32
C ARG A 79 15.20 12.58 9.88
N ARG A 80 13.93 12.82 9.57
CA ARG A 80 13.46 13.41 8.30
C ARG A 80 12.95 14.82 8.55
N GLU A 81 12.93 15.61 7.49
CA GLU A 81 12.27 16.92 7.52
C GLU A 81 10.77 16.70 7.77
N ALA A 82 10.22 17.35 8.80
CA ALA A 82 8.79 17.33 9.06
C ALA A 82 8.06 18.11 7.97
N LYS A 83 7.01 17.53 7.39
CA LYS A 83 6.16 18.20 6.41
C LYS A 83 4.79 18.53 7.03
N PRO A 84 4.19 19.68 6.68
CA PRO A 84 2.82 19.97 7.07
C PRO A 84 1.88 18.84 6.65
N ARG A 85 0.90 18.52 7.51
CA ARG A 85 -0.13 17.54 7.15
C ARG A 85 -0.96 18.12 6.00
N PRO A 86 -1.11 17.39 4.88
CA PRO A 86 -2.00 17.82 3.80
C PRO A 86 -3.43 17.99 4.29
N VAL A 87 -4.10 19.05 3.82
CA VAL A 87 -5.53 19.24 4.03
C VAL A 87 -6.26 18.54 2.90
N ILE A 88 -7.19 17.66 3.25
CA ILE A 88 -8.00 16.87 2.33
C ILE A 88 -9.46 17.08 2.73
N ILE A 89 -10.30 17.37 1.75
CA ILE A 89 -11.73 17.57 1.89
C ILE A 89 -12.43 16.32 1.38
N ASP A 90 -13.29 15.76 2.22
CA ASP A 90 -14.21 14.70 1.85
C ASP A 90 -15.35 15.30 1.02
N HIS A 91 -15.29 15.13 -0.30
CA HIS A 91 -16.31 15.65 -1.22
C HIS A 91 -17.53 14.72 -1.32
N GLN A 92 -17.44 13.51 -0.77
CA GLN A 92 -18.53 12.54 -0.73
C GLN A 92 -19.05 12.17 -2.12
N PHE A 93 -18.17 12.07 -3.13
CA PHE A 93 -18.59 11.71 -4.50
C PHE A 93 -19.16 10.29 -4.63
N ASP A 94 -18.95 9.45 -3.62
CA ASP A 94 -19.54 8.12 -3.48
C ASP A 94 -20.98 8.14 -2.93
N ILE A 95 -21.42 9.22 -2.29
CA ILE A 95 -22.79 9.34 -1.75
C ILE A 95 -23.75 9.77 -2.86
N ARG A 96 -24.76 8.93 -3.12
CA ARG A 96 -25.71 9.15 -4.24
C ARG A 96 -27.14 9.38 -3.79
N THR A 97 -27.54 8.78 -2.68
CA THR A 97 -28.89 8.87 -2.14
C THR A 97 -28.92 9.52 -0.76
N TYR A 98 -30.12 9.93 -0.33
CA TYR A 98 -30.32 10.45 1.02
C TYR A 98 -30.05 9.37 2.07
N GLU A 99 -30.44 8.14 1.77
CA GLU A 99 -30.21 6.96 2.60
C GLU A 99 -28.71 6.67 2.78
N ASP A 100 -27.90 6.82 1.73
CA ASP A 100 -26.42 6.71 1.81
C ASP A 100 -25.84 7.79 2.72
N LYS A 101 -26.39 9.01 2.63
CA LYS A 101 -25.99 10.13 3.48
C LYS A 101 -26.36 9.89 4.94
N GLU A 102 -27.55 9.36 5.22
CA GLU A 102 -27.98 9.06 6.58
C GLU A 102 -27.08 7.98 7.21
N LYS A 103 -26.78 6.91 6.47
CA LYS A 103 -25.86 5.85 6.90
C LYS A 103 -24.45 6.38 7.18
N SER A 104 -23.93 7.29 6.33
CA SER A 104 -22.58 7.84 6.52
C SER A 104 -22.48 8.78 7.72
N VAL A 105 -23.56 9.50 8.05
CA VAL A 105 -23.64 10.40 9.21
C VAL A 105 -23.75 9.65 10.55
N GLN A 106 -24.09 8.35 10.56
CA GLN A 106 -24.20 7.55 11.78
C GLN A 106 -22.86 7.15 12.41
N TYR A 107 -21.73 7.26 11.70
CA TYR A 107 -20.39 6.87 12.21
C TYR A 107 -19.72 7.93 13.10
N LYS A 108 -20.47 8.55 14.02
CA LYS A 108 -20.11 9.84 14.65
C LYS A 108 -18.90 9.86 15.57
N GLU A 109 -18.40 8.72 16.01
CA GLU A 109 -17.16 8.68 16.79
C GLU A 109 -16.32 7.51 16.31
N LEU A 110 -15.00 7.67 16.21
CA LEU A 110 -14.06 6.56 16.00
C LEU A 110 -13.50 6.14 17.37
N PRO A 111 -13.24 4.84 17.62
CA PRO A 111 -12.73 4.39 18.92
C PRO A 111 -11.29 4.86 19.17
N LEU A 112 -10.54 5.09 18.10
CA LEU A 112 -9.19 5.63 18.10
C LEU A 112 -9.10 6.76 17.09
N ARG A 113 -8.10 7.63 17.26
CA ARG A 113 -7.78 8.63 16.25
C ARG A 113 -7.41 7.93 14.94
N ASN A 114 -8.03 8.34 13.84
CA ASN A 114 -7.69 7.86 12.50
C ASN A 114 -6.19 8.08 12.23
N PRO A 115 -5.40 7.02 12.02
CA PRO A 115 -3.96 7.14 11.81
C PRO A 115 -3.61 7.59 10.38
N THR A 116 -4.58 7.67 9.48
CA THR A 116 -4.38 7.91 8.05
C THR A 116 -4.72 9.35 7.65
N LEU A 117 -4.45 9.67 6.40
CA LEU A 117 -4.86 10.88 5.69
C LEU A 117 -6.26 10.76 5.08
N LEU A 118 -6.86 9.56 5.04
CA LEU A 118 -8.21 9.38 4.53
C LEU A 118 -9.23 10.04 5.48
N PRO A 119 -10.35 10.59 4.98
CA PRO A 119 -11.44 11.04 5.84
C PRO A 119 -11.95 9.91 6.74
N ASP A 120 -12.38 10.25 7.96
CA ASP A 120 -12.89 9.30 8.94
C ASP A 120 -14.06 8.46 8.39
N ARG A 121 -14.93 9.11 7.59
CA ARG A 121 -16.02 8.46 6.85
C ARG A 121 -15.50 7.36 5.92
N MET A 122 -14.45 7.64 5.15
CA MET A 122 -13.88 6.66 4.22
C MET A 122 -13.29 5.46 4.95
N ILE A 123 -12.61 5.69 6.08
CA ILE A 123 -12.07 4.61 6.90
C ILE A 123 -13.19 3.70 7.45
N ALA A 124 -14.32 4.26 7.84
CA ALA A 124 -15.50 3.51 8.28
C ALA A 124 -16.21 2.74 7.14
N THR A 125 -16.15 3.27 5.91
CA THR A 125 -16.74 2.62 4.72
C THR A 125 -15.88 1.46 4.21
N LEU A 126 -14.56 1.63 4.16
CA LEU A 126 -13.66 0.68 3.51
C LEU A 126 -13.40 -0.58 4.34
N GLN A 127 -13.34 -1.72 3.64
CA GLN A 127 -12.89 -3.00 4.18
C GLN A 127 -11.37 -3.12 4.06
N PRO A 128 -10.61 -3.16 5.17
CA PRO A 128 -9.16 -3.28 5.10
C PRO A 128 -8.73 -4.71 4.77
N VAL A 129 -7.84 -4.82 3.78
CA VAL A 129 -7.12 -6.05 3.42
C VAL A 129 -5.63 -5.78 3.54
N ILE A 130 -4.96 -6.44 4.48
CA ILE A 130 -3.56 -6.20 4.81
C ILE A 130 -2.73 -7.43 4.43
N ILE A 131 -1.80 -7.27 3.49
CA ILE A 131 -0.87 -8.34 3.09
C ILE A 131 0.41 -8.20 3.91
N ILE A 132 0.81 -9.26 4.61
CA ILE A 132 2.06 -9.32 5.38
C ILE A 132 2.89 -10.48 4.86
N ARG A 133 4.16 -10.21 4.53
CA ARG A 133 5.12 -11.22 4.07
C ARG A 133 6.39 -11.14 4.89
N HIS A 134 7.06 -12.26 5.10
CA HIS A 134 8.28 -12.30 5.91
C HIS A 134 9.30 -11.20 5.51
N PRO A 135 9.82 -10.40 6.48
CA PRO A 135 10.72 -9.28 6.21
C PRO A 135 11.93 -9.61 5.34
N PHE A 136 12.45 -10.84 5.49
CA PHE A 136 13.56 -11.38 4.68
C PHE A 136 13.32 -11.25 3.17
N TYR A 137 12.07 -11.37 2.72
CA TYR A 137 11.75 -11.20 1.31
C TYR A 137 11.36 -9.77 0.97
N THR A 138 10.57 -9.15 1.84
CA THR A 138 9.99 -7.83 1.60
C THR A 138 11.05 -6.74 1.54
N PHE A 139 11.99 -6.69 2.49
CA PHE A 139 12.93 -5.57 2.59
C PHE A 139 14.02 -5.60 1.51
N PRO A 140 14.64 -6.74 1.17
CA PRO A 140 15.55 -6.79 0.03
C PRO A 140 14.83 -6.49 -1.29
N SER A 141 13.56 -6.92 -1.44
CA SER A 141 12.77 -6.57 -2.62
C SER A 141 12.51 -5.07 -2.70
N ALA A 142 12.14 -4.43 -1.59
CA ALA A 142 11.94 -2.99 -1.51
C ALA A 142 13.23 -2.22 -1.81
N LEU A 143 14.39 -2.68 -1.29
CA LEU A 143 15.70 -2.10 -1.59
C LEU A 143 16.05 -2.22 -3.07
N ARG A 144 15.93 -3.41 -3.66
CA ARG A 144 16.22 -3.59 -5.11
C ARG A 144 15.35 -2.68 -5.97
N ALA A 145 14.06 -2.58 -5.65
CA ALA A 145 13.16 -1.70 -6.39
C ALA A 145 13.51 -0.22 -6.19
N SER A 146 13.87 0.18 -4.96
CA SER A 146 14.20 1.57 -4.66
C SER A 146 15.57 2.01 -5.20
N SER A 147 16.53 1.10 -5.33
CA SER A 147 17.83 1.37 -5.95
C SER A 147 17.73 1.73 -7.43
N SER A 148 16.63 1.41 -8.11
CA SER A 148 16.37 1.87 -9.49
C SER A 148 16.29 3.40 -9.62
N TYR A 149 16.01 4.10 -8.51
CA TYR A 149 16.05 5.56 -8.41
C TYR A 149 17.12 6.05 -7.42
N GLY A 150 18.19 5.27 -7.24
CA GLY A 150 19.36 5.67 -6.45
C GLY A 150 19.23 5.53 -4.94
N ALA A 151 18.14 4.94 -4.44
CA ALA A 151 17.99 4.72 -3.01
C ALA A 151 18.88 3.58 -2.49
N ASN A 152 19.37 3.72 -1.27
CA ASN A 152 20.18 2.74 -0.55
C ASN A 152 19.72 2.64 0.92
N VAL A 153 20.35 1.75 1.68
CA VAL A 153 19.96 1.45 3.08
C VAL A 153 20.18 2.63 4.04
N LEU A 154 21.00 3.61 3.67
CA LEU A 154 21.27 4.81 4.45
C LEU A 154 20.29 5.95 4.10
N ASP A 155 19.45 5.79 3.08
CA ASP A 155 18.45 6.80 2.77
C ASP A 155 17.38 6.87 3.87
N PRO A 156 16.98 8.07 4.29
CA PRO A 156 16.04 8.22 5.38
C PRO A 156 14.64 7.67 5.05
N ASP A 157 14.27 7.64 3.77
CA ASP A 157 13.02 7.03 3.32
C ASP A 157 13.10 5.49 3.33
N PHE A 158 14.30 4.88 3.38
CA PHE A 158 14.43 3.43 3.50
C PHE A 158 13.84 2.92 4.81
N ALA A 159 14.05 3.63 5.92
CA ALA A 159 13.46 3.31 7.22
C ALA A 159 11.92 3.35 7.21
N ILE A 160 11.32 4.16 6.31
CA ILE A 160 9.87 4.20 6.12
C ILE A 160 9.38 2.97 5.37
N ILE A 161 10.09 2.47 4.36
CA ILE A 161 9.62 1.33 3.56
C ILE A 161 10.01 -0.03 4.18
N ALA A 162 11.09 -0.09 4.96
CA ALA A 162 11.63 -1.31 5.55
C ALA A 162 11.06 -1.60 6.95
N THR A 163 9.74 -1.48 7.10
CA THR A 163 9.04 -1.76 8.37
C THR A 163 7.59 -2.16 8.12
N PHE A 164 7.01 -2.92 9.05
CA PHE A 164 5.57 -3.25 9.08
C PHE A 164 4.77 -2.37 10.04
N ARG A 165 5.38 -1.32 10.59
CA ARG A 165 4.77 -0.48 11.61
C ARG A 165 3.50 0.22 11.13
N TRP A 166 3.45 0.64 9.87
CA TRP A 166 2.30 1.35 9.30
C TRP A 166 1.08 0.43 9.15
N GLN A 167 1.31 -0.78 8.66
CA GLN A 167 0.31 -1.85 8.58
C GLN A 167 -0.23 -2.17 9.97
N ARG A 168 0.65 -2.22 10.97
CA ARG A 168 0.26 -2.45 12.36
C ARG A 168 -0.63 -1.34 12.91
N LEU A 169 -0.27 -0.06 12.70
CA LEU A 169 -1.10 1.07 13.15
C LEU A 169 -2.51 1.04 12.53
N VAL A 170 -2.61 0.74 11.24
CA VAL A 170 -3.89 0.61 10.55
C VAL A 170 -4.67 -0.62 11.04
N PHE A 171 -3.98 -1.76 11.24
CA PHE A 171 -4.58 -2.96 11.80
C PHE A 171 -5.16 -2.73 13.19
N ASP A 172 -4.40 -2.12 14.11
CA ASP A 172 -4.84 -1.86 15.48
C ASP A 172 -6.06 -0.94 15.49
N PHE A 173 -6.05 0.11 14.66
CA PHE A 173 -7.22 0.97 14.47
C PHE A 173 -8.46 0.17 14.03
N TYR A 174 -8.34 -0.65 12.99
CA TYR A 174 -9.48 -1.40 12.45
C TYR A 174 -9.93 -2.52 13.39
N GLN A 175 -9.02 -3.13 14.14
CA GLN A 175 -9.37 -4.11 15.15
C GLN A 175 -10.30 -3.48 16.19
N GLU A 176 -9.92 -2.35 16.79
CA GLU A 176 -10.73 -1.64 17.78
C GLU A 176 -12.05 -1.14 17.18
N TYR A 177 -12.02 -0.60 15.96
CA TYR A 177 -13.22 -0.21 15.22
C TYR A 177 -14.19 -1.38 15.07
N CYS A 178 -13.72 -2.52 14.57
CA CYS A 178 -14.58 -3.68 14.34
C CYS A 178 -15.06 -4.31 15.64
N GLU A 179 -14.24 -4.36 16.70
CA GLU A 179 -14.66 -4.82 18.02
C GLU A 179 -15.78 -3.97 18.61
N ARG A 180 -15.72 -2.64 18.43
CA ARG A 180 -16.81 -1.75 18.83
C ARG A 180 -18.07 -1.97 17.99
N GLU A 181 -17.95 -2.02 16.66
CA GLU A 181 -19.09 -2.26 15.76
C GLU A 181 -19.79 -3.61 16.05
N ARG A 182 -19.01 -4.67 16.34
CA ARG A 182 -19.56 -5.98 16.77
C ARG A 182 -20.42 -5.86 18.03
N LYS A 183 -20.00 -5.06 19.02
CA LYS A 183 -20.78 -4.82 20.26
C LYS A 183 -22.06 -4.02 20.02
N LEU A 184 -22.08 -3.19 18.97
CA LEU A 184 -23.20 -2.31 18.62
C LEU A 184 -24.21 -2.95 17.63
N SER A 185 -24.09 -4.25 17.34
CA SER A 185 -25.02 -5.07 16.54
C SER A 185 -24.87 -4.99 15.00
N SER A 186 -23.83 -4.36 14.45
CA SER A 186 -23.69 -4.10 13.00
C SER A 186 -22.93 -5.18 12.20
N GLY A 187 -22.72 -6.38 12.73
CA GLY A 187 -22.40 -7.57 11.92
C GLY A 187 -21.07 -7.58 11.14
N ARG A 188 -20.13 -6.65 11.38
CA ARG A 188 -18.80 -6.62 10.73
C ARG A 188 -17.81 -7.62 11.32
N GLY A 189 -18.19 -8.90 11.35
CA GLY A 189 -17.54 -9.96 12.12
C GLY A 189 -16.11 -10.32 11.71
N ASN A 190 -15.68 -10.01 10.48
CA ASN A 190 -14.49 -10.64 9.88
C ASN A 190 -13.35 -9.68 9.51
N TRP A 191 -13.35 -8.45 10.04
CA TRP A 191 -12.34 -7.42 9.71
C TRP A 191 -11.43 -7.10 10.91
N PRO A 192 -10.19 -6.63 10.66
CA PRO A 192 -9.53 -6.51 9.34
C PRO A 192 -9.13 -7.88 8.75
N ILE A 193 -9.05 -7.97 7.40
CA ILE A 193 -8.54 -9.18 6.73
C ILE A 193 -7.02 -9.10 6.68
N VAL A 194 -6.34 -10.16 7.13
CA VAL A 194 -4.89 -10.30 7.00
C VAL A 194 -4.58 -11.47 6.07
N ILE A 195 -3.79 -11.21 5.03
CA ILE A 195 -3.31 -12.21 4.07
C ILE A 195 -1.83 -12.48 4.37
N ASP A 196 -1.53 -13.75 4.64
CA ASP A 196 -0.15 -14.24 4.69
C ASP A 196 0.40 -14.28 3.26
N GLY A 197 1.35 -13.40 2.97
CA GLY A 197 1.97 -13.25 1.67
C GLY A 197 2.88 -14.42 1.28
N ASP A 198 3.43 -15.17 2.24
CA ASP A 198 4.20 -16.37 1.93
C ASP A 198 3.26 -17.52 1.58
N LYS A 199 2.13 -17.64 2.28
CA LYS A 199 1.06 -18.57 1.91
C LYS A 199 0.37 -18.20 0.59
N LEU A 200 0.20 -16.91 0.31
CA LEU A 200 -0.34 -16.44 -0.97
C LEU A 200 0.53 -16.87 -2.15
N ILE A 201 1.85 -16.98 -1.95
CA ILE A 201 2.77 -17.44 -2.98
C ILE A 201 2.78 -18.97 -3.08
N SER A 202 2.70 -19.70 -1.96
CA SER A 202 2.74 -21.18 -1.96
C SER A 202 1.41 -21.87 -2.25
N ASP A 203 0.30 -21.20 -1.97
CA ASP A 203 -1.06 -21.67 -2.17
C ASP A 203 -1.93 -20.52 -2.70
N THR A 204 -1.54 -19.95 -3.85
CA THR A 204 -2.25 -18.80 -4.44
C THR A 204 -3.73 -19.09 -4.63
N LYS A 205 -4.07 -20.26 -5.19
CA LYS A 205 -5.46 -20.62 -5.46
C LYS A 205 -6.25 -20.79 -4.17
N GLY A 206 -5.75 -21.55 -3.18
CA GLY A 206 -6.46 -21.74 -1.92
C GLY A 206 -6.63 -20.44 -1.13
N GLN A 207 -5.63 -19.55 -1.12
CA GLN A 207 -5.75 -18.24 -0.51
C GLN A 207 -6.78 -17.35 -1.21
N MET A 208 -6.80 -17.32 -2.55
CA MET A 208 -7.74 -16.52 -3.30
C MET A 208 -9.18 -17.04 -3.20
N THR A 209 -9.40 -18.36 -3.21
CA THR A 209 -10.71 -18.97 -2.91
C THR A 209 -11.24 -18.48 -1.56
N ARG A 210 -10.41 -18.58 -0.52
CA ARG A 210 -10.79 -18.15 0.82
C ARG A 210 -11.05 -16.65 0.91
N PHE A 211 -10.23 -15.85 0.23
CA PHE A 211 -10.42 -14.40 0.16
C PHE A 211 -11.78 -14.07 -0.47
N CYS A 212 -12.09 -14.65 -1.63
CA CYS A 212 -13.36 -14.51 -2.33
C CYS A 212 -14.56 -14.82 -1.44
N GLU A 213 -14.54 -15.94 -0.70
CA GLU A 213 -15.58 -16.29 0.26
C GLU A 213 -15.82 -15.21 1.33
N ILE A 214 -14.73 -14.60 1.83
CA ILE A 214 -14.81 -13.59 2.89
C ILE A 214 -15.36 -12.27 2.36
N VAL A 215 -14.95 -11.85 1.14
CA VAL A 215 -15.33 -10.55 0.57
C VAL A 215 -16.56 -10.60 -0.35
N GLY A 216 -17.14 -11.79 -0.57
CA GLY A 216 -18.31 -11.97 -1.43
C GLY A 216 -18.00 -11.88 -2.94
N LEU A 217 -16.75 -12.16 -3.34
CA LEU A 217 -16.37 -12.28 -4.75
C LEU A 217 -16.51 -13.74 -5.21
N LYS A 218 -16.68 -13.96 -6.51
CA LYS A 218 -16.67 -15.30 -7.10
C LYS A 218 -15.24 -15.65 -7.52
N GLU A 219 -14.75 -16.80 -7.07
CA GLU A 219 -13.41 -17.27 -7.47
C GLU A 219 -13.31 -17.55 -8.98
N SER A 220 -14.42 -17.92 -9.62
CA SER A 220 -14.52 -18.11 -11.08
C SER A 220 -14.19 -16.85 -11.88
N ASP A 221 -14.31 -15.68 -11.26
CA ASP A 221 -14.05 -14.39 -11.91
C ASP A 221 -12.57 -13.98 -11.76
N ILE A 222 -11.76 -14.77 -11.03
CA ILE A 222 -10.32 -14.53 -10.87
C ILE A 222 -9.54 -15.07 -12.08
N GLN A 223 -8.76 -14.19 -12.69
CA GLN A 223 -7.81 -14.53 -13.72
C GLN A 223 -6.43 -14.87 -13.11
N TYR A 224 -6.01 -16.12 -13.21
CA TYR A 224 -4.69 -16.59 -12.71
C TYR A 224 -3.59 -16.64 -13.77
N SER A 225 -3.97 -16.53 -15.05
CA SER A 225 -3.09 -16.60 -16.20
C SER A 225 -3.45 -15.56 -17.25
N TRP A 226 -2.45 -15.05 -17.96
CA TRP A 226 -2.61 -14.01 -18.97
C TRP A 226 -1.50 -14.11 -20.02
N ASP A 227 -1.69 -13.40 -21.12
CA ASP A 227 -0.64 -13.21 -22.12
C ASP A 227 0.34 -12.13 -21.63
N PRO A 228 1.66 -12.41 -21.65
CA PRO A 228 2.66 -11.41 -21.30
C PRO A 228 2.54 -10.16 -22.16
N HIS A 229 2.54 -8.99 -21.52
CA HIS A 229 2.50 -7.69 -22.19
C HIS A 229 3.43 -6.69 -21.51
N TYR A 230 4.70 -6.70 -21.90
CA TYR A 230 5.71 -5.77 -21.42
C TYR A 230 5.85 -4.56 -22.36
N VAL A 231 5.79 -3.37 -21.77
CA VAL A 231 6.11 -2.10 -22.44
C VAL A 231 7.21 -1.41 -21.67
N LYS A 232 8.38 -1.30 -22.29
CA LYS A 232 9.53 -0.59 -21.71
C LYS A 232 9.18 0.88 -21.49
N ARG A 233 9.31 1.36 -20.25
CA ARG A 233 9.02 2.75 -19.89
C ARG A 233 10.25 3.45 -19.32
N ASN A 234 10.64 3.10 -18.09
CA ASN A 234 11.86 3.59 -17.45
C ASN A 234 12.29 2.61 -16.36
N ALA A 235 13.52 2.77 -15.85
CA ALA A 235 14.10 1.85 -14.87
C ALA A 235 13.26 1.72 -13.58
N VAL A 236 12.64 2.82 -13.14
CA VAL A 236 11.77 2.83 -11.95
C VAL A 236 10.54 1.96 -12.22
N TRP A 237 9.87 2.16 -13.35
CA TRP A 237 8.67 1.41 -13.70
C TRP A 237 8.96 -0.08 -13.86
N ASP A 238 10.04 -0.40 -14.57
CA ASP A 238 10.47 -1.77 -14.81
C ASP A 238 10.77 -2.48 -13.47
N ALA A 239 11.36 -1.79 -12.50
CA ALA A 239 11.68 -2.38 -11.20
C ALA A 239 10.44 -2.85 -10.41
N PHE A 240 9.26 -2.26 -10.66
CA PHE A 240 8.01 -2.64 -9.99
C PHE A 240 7.10 -3.54 -10.82
N THR A 241 7.10 -3.39 -12.15
CA THR A 241 6.04 -3.97 -13.00
C THR A 241 6.54 -5.08 -13.93
N LYS A 242 7.83 -5.05 -14.31
CA LYS A 242 8.37 -5.91 -15.37
C LYS A 242 8.10 -7.40 -15.13
N VAL A 243 8.32 -7.88 -13.90
CA VAL A 243 8.11 -9.31 -13.56
C VAL A 243 6.67 -9.75 -13.81
N ALA A 244 5.68 -8.89 -13.50
CA ALA A 244 4.27 -9.21 -13.73
C ALA A 244 3.89 -9.05 -15.20
N GLU A 245 4.41 -8.02 -15.87
CA GLU A 245 4.16 -7.77 -17.29
C GLU A 245 4.77 -8.85 -18.20
N GLU A 246 5.90 -9.45 -17.82
CA GLU A 246 6.55 -10.57 -18.54
C GLU A 246 6.01 -11.95 -18.14
N SER A 247 5.20 -12.06 -17.08
CA SER A 247 4.70 -13.37 -16.63
C SER A 247 3.49 -13.82 -17.44
N THR A 248 3.22 -15.12 -17.38
CA THR A 248 2.02 -15.75 -17.95
C THR A 248 0.94 -16.03 -16.90
N GLY A 249 1.15 -15.56 -15.67
CA GLY A 249 0.28 -15.86 -14.53
C GLY A 249 0.96 -15.73 -13.17
N VAL A 250 0.23 -16.11 -12.12
CA VAL A 250 0.65 -16.01 -10.70
C VAL A 250 0.79 -17.33 -9.96
N ILE A 251 0.19 -18.41 -10.47
CA ILE A 251 0.33 -19.74 -9.85
C ILE A 251 1.71 -20.30 -10.20
N LYS A 252 2.55 -20.48 -9.18
CA LYS A 252 3.88 -21.09 -9.33
C LYS A 252 3.79 -22.61 -9.17
N THR A 253 4.60 -23.33 -9.92
CA THR A 253 4.88 -24.76 -9.65
C THR A 253 5.90 -24.86 -8.50
N SER A 254 5.77 -25.93 -7.71
CA SER A 254 6.37 -26.14 -6.37
C SER A 254 7.89 -25.94 -6.23
N ASP A 255 8.63 -25.87 -7.33
CA ASP A 255 10.10 -25.94 -7.31
C ASP A 255 10.77 -24.59 -6.97
N THR A 256 10.00 -23.52 -6.78
CA THR A 256 10.51 -22.14 -6.63
C THR A 256 10.28 -21.52 -5.25
N ILE A 257 9.67 -22.25 -4.31
CA ILE A 257 9.30 -21.71 -2.98
C ILE A 257 10.09 -22.46 -1.93
N GLN A 258 11.37 -22.10 -1.80
CA GLN A 258 12.19 -22.56 -0.68
C GLN A 258 12.03 -21.58 0.48
N PRO A 259 11.92 -22.05 1.73
CA PRO A 259 12.01 -21.18 2.89
C PRO A 259 13.37 -20.46 2.86
N PRO A 260 13.44 -19.23 3.42
CA PRO A 260 14.65 -18.44 3.32
C PRO A 260 15.77 -19.09 4.16
N ASP A 261 16.91 -19.39 3.56
CA ASP A 261 18.10 -19.80 4.31
C ASP A 261 18.73 -18.57 4.98
N ILE A 262 18.31 -18.34 6.22
CA ILE A 262 18.78 -17.22 7.05
C ILE A 262 20.29 -17.34 7.32
N THR A 263 20.82 -18.56 7.37
CA THR A 263 22.22 -18.82 7.68
C THR A 263 23.09 -18.42 6.50
N GLU A 264 22.68 -18.78 5.28
CA GLU A 264 23.38 -18.36 4.07
C GLU A 264 23.29 -16.85 3.85
N ALA A 265 22.11 -16.27 4.06
CA ALA A 265 21.96 -14.82 3.96
C ALA A 265 22.86 -14.08 4.95
N ARG A 266 22.96 -14.54 6.20
CA ARG A 266 23.81 -13.92 7.22
C ARG A 266 25.27 -13.86 6.79
N LYS A 267 25.79 -14.92 6.14
CA LYS A 267 27.16 -14.92 5.59
C LYS A 267 27.37 -13.81 4.56
N ILE A 268 26.39 -13.58 3.68
CA ILE A 268 26.46 -12.50 2.68
C ILE A 268 26.55 -11.14 3.39
N TRP A 269 25.74 -10.92 4.44
CA TRP A 269 25.77 -9.67 5.21
C TRP A 269 27.05 -9.49 6.03
N GLU A 270 27.58 -10.55 6.64
CA GLU A 270 28.84 -10.52 7.40
C GLU A 270 30.05 -10.20 6.51
N ILE A 271 30.10 -10.75 5.29
CA ILE A 271 31.18 -10.48 4.32
C ILE A 271 31.17 -9.02 3.86
N VAL A 272 30.00 -8.40 3.73
CA VAL A 272 29.88 -6.99 3.32
C VAL A 272 30.39 -6.06 4.42
N SER A 273 30.05 -6.32 5.70
CA SER A 273 30.52 -5.52 6.84
C SER A 273 32.04 -5.54 7.04
N LEU A 274 32.69 -6.67 6.72
CA LEU A 274 34.15 -6.83 6.79
C LEU A 274 34.92 -6.15 5.64
N LYS A 275 34.25 -5.78 4.55
CA LYS A 275 34.87 -5.06 3.41
C LYS A 275 34.74 -3.54 3.50
N THR A 276 33.89 -3.06 4.40
CA THR A 276 33.65 -1.63 4.68
C THR A 276 34.26 -1.16 6.00
N SER A 277 35.07 -2.00 6.67
CA SER A 277 35.85 -1.65 7.87
C SER A 277 37.32 -1.41 7.55
#